data_AF-A0A9X2BW12-F1
#
_entry.id   AF-A0A9X2BW12-F1
#
_cell.length_a   1.000
_cell.length_b   1.000
_cell.length_c   1.000
_cell.angle_alpha   90.00
_cell.angle_beta   90.00
_cell.angle_gamma   90.00
#
_symmetry.space_group_name_H-M   'P 1'
#
loop_
_entity.id
_entity.type
_entity.pdbx_description
1 polymer ?
#
loop_
_entity_poly.entity_id
_entity_poly.type
_entity_poly.pdbx_seq_one_letter_code
_entity_poly.pdbx_strand_id
1 'polypeptide(L)'
;MALRIITADERMAEPRGVKACVFGKSGIGKTSLLWSLPEDGTLFIDLEAGDLAVQGWPGASVRPRTWEECRDLALVLAGPNPALRDDQAYSTAQHARVARDYGDPSQMDRYRTLFIDSITVAGRLCFQWCRGQPEAFSERTSKPDIRGAYGLHGREMLGWLTHLQHARGRNVVFVGILDERLDDFNRRVFAPQIDGSKTGLELPGIVDQVITMAEIKPDQVAGQPAVPPYRALVCQTINPWGFPAKDRSGRLDLVEPPDLGRLFEKIAGPARPIAERLALTAPATALATPSDTPAA
;
A
#
# COMPACT_ATOMS: atom_id res chain seq x y z
N MET A 1 17.98 -25.99 -13.03
CA MET A 1 17.69 -24.87 -13.96
C MET A 1 18.98 -24.09 -14.20
N ALA A 2 19.25 -23.70 -15.45
CA ALA A 2 20.39 -22.82 -15.77
C ALA A 2 20.09 -21.38 -15.31
N LEU A 3 21.12 -20.66 -14.87
CA LEU A 3 21.02 -19.24 -14.51
C LEU A 3 20.63 -18.42 -15.75
N ARG A 4 19.45 -17.78 -15.74
CA ARG A 4 19.00 -16.88 -16.82
C ARG A 4 19.37 -15.44 -16.48
N ILE A 5 20.27 -14.85 -17.26
CA ILE A 5 20.54 -13.42 -17.23
C ILE A 5 19.55 -12.73 -18.19
N ILE A 6 18.81 -11.74 -17.69
CA ILE A 6 17.85 -10.97 -18.47
C ILE A 6 18.55 -9.70 -18.98
N THR A 7 18.45 -9.42 -20.27
CA THR A 7 19.05 -8.24 -20.92
C THR A 7 18.36 -6.95 -20.49
N ALA A 8 19.01 -5.81 -20.78
CA ALA A 8 18.40 -4.50 -20.50
C ALA A 8 17.08 -4.32 -21.27
N ASP A 9 17.02 -4.72 -22.55
CA ASP A 9 15.84 -4.58 -23.39
C ASP A 9 14.69 -5.47 -22.90
N GLU A 10 14.97 -6.73 -22.54
CA GLU A 10 13.97 -7.61 -21.92
C GLU A 10 13.45 -7.02 -20.60
N ARG A 11 14.34 -6.51 -19.74
CA ARG A 11 13.96 -5.87 -18.46
C ARG A 11 13.11 -4.59 -18.65
N MET A 12 13.33 -3.87 -19.74
CA MET A 12 12.58 -2.65 -20.09
C MET A 12 11.25 -2.98 -20.77
N ALA A 13 11.17 -4.10 -21.51
CA ALA A 13 9.96 -4.60 -22.14
C ALA A 13 8.98 -5.27 -21.16
N GLU A 14 9.47 -5.79 -20.02
CA GLU A 14 8.61 -6.36 -18.98
C GLU A 14 7.61 -5.32 -18.43
N PRO A 15 6.28 -5.56 -18.54
CA PRO A 15 5.27 -4.67 -18.00
C PRO A 15 5.44 -4.49 -16.50
N ARG A 16 5.57 -3.24 -16.06
CA ARG A 16 5.67 -2.88 -14.64
C ARG A 16 4.33 -2.38 -14.15
N GLY A 17 3.91 -2.87 -13.00
CA GLY A 17 2.75 -2.36 -12.29
C GLY A 17 3.19 -1.67 -11.00
N VAL A 18 2.46 -0.65 -10.59
CA VAL A 18 2.74 0.14 -9.39
C VAL A 18 2.13 -0.54 -8.17
N LYS A 19 2.93 -0.77 -7.11
CA LYS A 19 2.41 -1.17 -5.81
C LYS A 19 2.29 0.06 -4.91
N ALA A 20 1.08 0.48 -4.61
CA ALA A 20 0.81 1.71 -3.88
C ALA A 20 -0.02 1.48 -2.62
N CYS A 21 0.32 2.20 -1.56
CA CYS A 21 -0.56 2.41 -0.43
C CYS A 21 -0.98 3.88 -0.39
N VAL A 22 -2.29 4.13 -0.26
CA VAL A 22 -2.86 5.46 -0.11
C VAL A 22 -3.55 5.56 1.24
N PHE A 23 -2.97 6.37 2.13
CA PHE A 23 -3.48 6.60 3.47
C PHE A 23 -4.13 7.97 3.58
N GLY A 24 -5.10 8.11 4.47
CA GLY A 24 -5.71 9.41 4.75
C GLY A 24 -6.79 9.32 5.82
N LYS A 25 -7.12 10.45 6.43
CA LYS A 25 -8.17 10.54 7.47
C LYS A 25 -9.49 9.95 6.97
N SER A 26 -10.34 9.50 7.88
CA SER A 26 -11.70 9.09 7.51
C SER A 26 -12.44 10.23 6.80
N GLY A 27 -13.25 9.90 5.79
CA GLY A 27 -14.03 10.88 5.01
C GLY A 27 -13.26 11.74 4.01
N ILE A 28 -11.93 11.61 3.87
CA ILE A 28 -11.16 12.43 2.91
C ILE A 28 -11.44 12.09 1.43
N GLY A 29 -12.06 10.95 1.14
CA GLY A 29 -12.40 10.50 -0.21
C GLY A 29 -11.38 9.55 -0.84
N LYS A 30 -10.75 8.66 -0.05
CA LYS A 30 -9.81 7.65 -0.57
C LYS A 30 -10.46 6.74 -1.62
N THR A 31 -11.64 6.21 -1.32
CA THR A 31 -12.42 5.34 -2.23
C THR A 31 -12.77 6.06 -3.53
N SER A 32 -13.01 7.38 -3.50
CA SER A 32 -13.32 8.14 -4.72
C SER A 32 -12.18 8.20 -5.74
N LEU A 33 -10.96 7.85 -5.36
CA LEU A 33 -9.85 7.69 -6.31
C LEU A 33 -10.13 6.60 -7.34
N LEU A 34 -11.02 5.65 -7.05
CA LEU A 34 -11.46 4.61 -7.99
C LEU A 34 -12.03 5.20 -9.29
N TRP A 35 -12.68 6.36 -9.23
CA TRP A 35 -13.23 7.06 -10.41
C TRP A 35 -12.19 7.55 -11.41
N SER A 36 -10.92 7.63 -11.00
CA SER A 36 -9.82 8.02 -11.88
C SER A 36 -9.17 6.84 -12.63
N LEU A 37 -9.66 5.62 -12.40
CA LEU A 37 -9.10 4.39 -12.96
C LEU A 37 -10.01 3.85 -14.08
N PRO A 38 -9.44 3.14 -15.08
CA PRO A 38 -10.21 2.55 -16.17
C PRO A 38 -11.13 1.44 -15.64
N GLU A 39 -12.43 1.57 -15.88
CA GLU A 39 -13.47 0.67 -15.35
C GLU A 39 -13.37 -0.79 -15.82
N ASP A 40 -12.98 -0.99 -17.08
CA ASP A 40 -12.84 -2.30 -17.73
C ASP A 40 -11.57 -3.04 -17.30
N GLY A 41 -10.52 -2.29 -16.99
CA GLY A 41 -9.22 -2.77 -16.54
C GLY A 41 -9.01 -2.77 -15.04
N THR A 42 -10.01 -2.39 -14.24
CA THR A 42 -9.89 -2.29 -12.77
C THR A 42 -10.84 -3.24 -12.06
N LEU A 43 -10.30 -4.00 -11.10
CA LEU A 43 -11.08 -4.78 -10.14
C LEU A 43 -11.11 -4.08 -8.79
N PHE A 44 -12.31 -3.77 -8.31
CA PHE A 44 -12.52 -3.23 -6.98
C PHE A 44 -12.68 -4.36 -5.95
N ILE A 45 -11.79 -4.40 -4.97
CA ILE A 45 -11.78 -5.38 -3.88
C ILE A 45 -12.29 -4.65 -2.65
N ASP A 46 -13.58 -4.84 -2.39
CA ASP A 46 -14.39 -4.10 -1.44
C ASP A 46 -14.51 -4.92 -0.13
N LEU A 47 -13.57 -4.69 0.79
CA LEU A 47 -13.57 -5.26 2.13
C LEU A 47 -14.32 -4.38 3.13
N GLU A 48 -14.22 -3.07 2.95
CA GLU A 48 -15.00 -2.07 3.66
C GLU A 48 -16.37 -2.04 3.00
N ALA A 49 -17.51 -2.01 3.71
CA ALA A 49 -18.83 -1.91 3.06
C ALA A 49 -19.07 -0.48 2.52
N GLY A 50 -18.10 0.05 1.76
CA GLY A 50 -17.89 1.46 1.41
C GLY A 50 -18.60 1.89 0.14
N ASP A 51 -19.61 1.13 -0.32
CA ASP A 51 -20.35 1.35 -1.57
C ASP A 51 -20.86 2.79 -1.76
N LEU A 52 -21.07 3.55 -0.67
CA LEU A 52 -21.58 4.93 -0.72
C LEU A 52 -20.70 5.90 -1.51
N ALA A 53 -19.36 5.79 -1.40
CA ALA A 53 -18.45 6.75 -2.05
C ALA A 53 -18.26 6.49 -3.56
N VAL A 54 -18.64 5.29 -4.01
CA VAL A 54 -18.49 4.82 -5.40
C VAL A 54 -19.80 4.25 -5.94
N GLN A 55 -20.93 4.70 -5.38
CA GLN A 55 -22.25 4.28 -5.82
C GLN A 55 -22.41 4.67 -7.30
N GLY A 56 -22.62 3.66 -8.16
CA GLY A 56 -22.73 3.85 -9.61
C GLY A 56 -21.42 3.75 -10.38
N TRP A 57 -20.29 3.41 -9.74
CA TRP A 57 -19.07 3.06 -10.47
C TRP A 57 -19.32 1.77 -11.28
N PRO A 58 -19.11 1.77 -12.60
CA PRO A 58 -19.57 0.67 -13.48
C PRO A 58 -18.60 -0.52 -13.54
N GLY A 59 -17.43 -0.41 -12.91
CA GLY A 59 -16.42 -1.46 -12.90
C GLY A 59 -16.80 -2.67 -12.04
N ALA A 60 -16.06 -3.76 -12.22
CA ALA A 60 -16.31 -5.00 -11.50
C ALA A 60 -15.81 -4.95 -10.05
N SER A 61 -16.51 -5.63 -9.15
CA SER A 61 -16.12 -5.75 -7.74
C SER A 61 -16.17 -7.17 -7.20
N VAL A 62 -15.35 -7.43 -6.18
CA VAL A 62 -15.39 -8.63 -5.34
C VAL A 62 -15.35 -8.22 -3.86
N ARG A 63 -16.02 -8.99 -2.99
CA ARG A 63 -16.23 -8.63 -1.58
C ARG A 63 -15.79 -9.76 -0.65
N PRO A 64 -14.47 -9.96 -0.43
CA PRO A 64 -14.00 -10.95 0.50
C PRO A 64 -14.40 -10.55 1.93
N ARG A 65 -14.87 -11.53 2.72
CA ARG A 65 -15.38 -11.37 4.09
C ARG A 65 -14.50 -12.06 5.12
N THR A 66 -13.60 -12.95 4.70
CA THR A 66 -12.71 -13.71 5.58
C THR A 66 -11.24 -13.45 5.23
N TRP A 67 -10.35 -13.74 6.17
CA TRP A 67 -8.91 -13.67 5.90
C TRP A 67 -8.50 -14.71 4.85
N GLU A 68 -9.09 -15.89 4.88
CA GLU A 68 -8.91 -16.94 3.89
C GLU A 68 -9.24 -16.44 2.48
N GLU A 69 -10.39 -15.80 2.29
CA GLU A 69 -10.77 -15.24 0.98
C GLU A 69 -9.78 -14.15 0.52
N CYS A 70 -9.22 -13.36 1.44
CA CYS A 70 -8.18 -12.38 1.11
C CYS A 70 -6.89 -13.05 0.61
N ARG A 71 -6.49 -14.17 1.22
CA ARG A 71 -5.31 -14.95 0.82
C ARG A 71 -5.55 -15.66 -0.51
N ASP A 72 -6.71 -16.26 -0.68
CA ASP A 72 -7.10 -16.97 -1.91
C ASP A 72 -7.14 -15.99 -3.08
N LEU A 73 -7.72 -14.80 -2.89
CA LEU A 73 -7.71 -13.75 -3.90
C LEU A 73 -6.28 -13.33 -4.26
N ALA A 74 -5.38 -13.16 -3.28
CA ALA A 74 -3.99 -12.84 -3.58
C ALA A 74 -3.31 -13.95 -4.42
N LEU A 75 -3.66 -15.21 -4.17
CA LEU A 75 -3.15 -16.36 -4.91
C LEU A 75 -3.68 -16.41 -6.35
N VAL A 76 -4.95 -16.08 -6.57
CA VAL A 76 -5.50 -15.91 -7.93
C VAL A 76 -4.75 -14.79 -8.68
N LEU A 77 -4.43 -13.70 -7.99
CA LEU A 77 -3.89 -12.49 -8.61
C LEU A 77 -2.38 -12.54 -8.87
N ALA A 78 -1.62 -13.22 -8.01
CA ALA A 78 -0.16 -13.29 -8.06
C ALA A 78 0.38 -14.66 -8.53
N GLY A 79 -0.48 -15.69 -8.57
CA GLY A 79 -0.08 -17.07 -8.88
C GLY A 79 0.68 -17.73 -7.72
N PRO A 80 1.05 -19.02 -7.85
CA PRO A 80 1.73 -19.75 -6.79
C PRO A 80 3.17 -19.29 -6.58
N ASN A 81 3.65 -19.38 -5.35
CA ASN A 81 5.07 -19.29 -5.05
C ASN A 81 5.69 -20.70 -5.04
N PRO A 82 6.51 -21.06 -6.05
CA PRO A 82 7.07 -22.42 -6.18
C PRO A 82 8.11 -22.75 -5.10
N ALA A 83 8.57 -21.77 -4.32
CA ALA A 83 9.50 -22.01 -3.21
C ALA A 83 8.78 -22.48 -1.93
N LEU A 84 7.46 -22.44 -1.89
CA LEU A 84 6.68 -22.83 -0.71
C LEU A 84 6.25 -24.30 -0.77
N ARG A 85 6.22 -24.93 0.40
CA ARG A 85 5.69 -26.28 0.59
C ARG A 85 4.17 -26.27 0.49
N ASP A 86 3.59 -27.43 0.19
CA ASP A 86 2.15 -27.59 -0.10
C ASP A 86 1.22 -27.10 1.02
N ASP A 87 1.66 -27.20 2.28
CA ASP A 87 0.92 -26.77 3.48
C ASP A 87 0.86 -25.24 3.65
N GLN A 88 1.67 -24.48 2.92
CA GLN A 88 1.77 -23.03 3.08
C GLN A 88 0.77 -22.28 2.18
N ALA A 89 0.27 -21.14 2.67
CA ALA A 89 -0.87 -20.40 2.10
C ALA A 89 -0.76 -20.07 0.61
N TYR A 90 0.44 -19.81 0.08
CA TYR A 90 0.66 -19.40 -1.31
C TYR A 90 1.37 -20.47 -2.16
N SER A 91 1.29 -21.73 -1.75
CA SER A 91 1.94 -22.85 -2.44
C SER A 91 1.25 -23.22 -3.77
N THR A 92 1.93 -24.05 -4.57
CA THR A 92 1.34 -24.62 -5.78
C THR A 92 0.09 -25.45 -5.49
N ALA A 93 0.09 -26.22 -4.40
CA ALA A 93 -1.07 -27.00 -3.97
C ALA A 93 -2.25 -26.10 -3.58
N GLN A 94 -2.01 -25.00 -2.86
CA GLN A 94 -3.06 -24.05 -2.53
C GLN A 94 -3.59 -23.33 -3.77
N HIS A 95 -2.73 -22.97 -4.73
CA HIS A 95 -3.19 -22.35 -5.98
C HIS A 95 -4.08 -23.30 -6.78
N ALA A 96 -3.73 -24.59 -6.84
CA ALA A 96 -4.56 -25.60 -7.47
C ALA A 96 -5.91 -25.78 -6.75
N ARG A 97 -5.96 -25.64 -5.42
CA ARG A 97 -7.23 -25.63 -4.67
C ARG A 97 -8.08 -24.41 -5.07
N VAL A 98 -7.50 -23.22 -4.99
CA VAL A 98 -8.19 -21.97 -5.33
C VAL A 98 -8.72 -21.98 -6.76
N ALA A 99 -7.97 -22.49 -7.74
CA ALA A 99 -8.43 -22.62 -9.12
C ALA A 99 -9.61 -23.59 -9.29
N ARG A 100 -9.75 -24.60 -8.43
CA ARG A 100 -10.94 -25.47 -8.41
C ARG A 100 -12.13 -24.79 -7.75
N ASP A 101 -11.90 -24.06 -6.66
CA ASP A 101 -12.96 -23.45 -5.85
C ASP A 101 -13.54 -22.19 -6.52
N TYR A 102 -12.70 -21.37 -7.15
CA TYR A 102 -13.06 -20.07 -7.74
C TYR A 102 -13.03 -20.03 -9.28
N GLY A 103 -12.62 -21.14 -9.91
CA GLY A 103 -12.48 -21.24 -11.37
C GLY A 103 -11.13 -20.76 -11.88
N ASP A 104 -11.01 -20.69 -13.21
CA ASP A 104 -9.75 -20.39 -13.89
C ASP A 104 -9.21 -18.99 -13.50
N PRO A 105 -7.99 -18.88 -12.95
CA PRO A 105 -7.36 -17.60 -12.64
C PRO A 105 -7.22 -16.65 -13.85
N SER A 106 -7.21 -17.18 -15.09
CA SER A 106 -7.11 -16.36 -16.31
C SER A 106 -8.25 -15.34 -16.46
N GLN A 107 -9.39 -15.58 -15.80
CA GLN A 107 -10.51 -14.62 -15.73
C GLN A 107 -10.08 -13.25 -15.17
N MET A 108 -9.00 -13.22 -14.37
CA MET A 108 -8.48 -12.00 -13.78
C MET A 108 -7.54 -11.25 -14.72
N ASP A 109 -7.06 -11.83 -15.83
CA ASP A 109 -6.03 -11.25 -16.71
C ASP A 109 -6.42 -9.91 -17.34
N ARG A 110 -7.73 -9.65 -17.49
CA ARG A 110 -8.23 -8.35 -17.94
C ARG A 110 -7.96 -7.21 -16.96
N TYR A 111 -7.88 -7.50 -15.66
CA TYR A 111 -7.74 -6.47 -14.63
C TYR A 111 -6.27 -6.09 -14.41
N ARG A 112 -5.85 -5.00 -15.06
CA ARG A 112 -4.52 -4.43 -14.90
C ARG A 112 -4.35 -3.67 -13.58
N THR A 113 -5.44 -3.20 -12.98
CA THR A 113 -5.41 -2.49 -11.70
C THR A 113 -6.30 -3.20 -10.67
N LEU A 114 -5.77 -3.37 -9.47
CA LEU A 114 -6.45 -3.93 -8.32
C LEU A 114 -6.57 -2.83 -7.28
N PHE A 115 -7.79 -2.45 -6.94
CA PHE A 115 -8.05 -1.41 -5.93
C PHE A 115 -8.65 -2.05 -4.69
N ILE A 116 -7.89 -2.07 -3.60
CA ILE A 116 -8.20 -2.78 -2.36
C ILE A 116 -8.62 -1.77 -1.29
N ASP A 117 -9.91 -1.77 -0.95
CA ASP A 117 -10.51 -0.92 0.07
C ASP A 117 -11.07 -1.79 1.21
N SER A 118 -10.38 -2.00 2.33
CA SER A 118 -9.10 -1.37 2.71
C SER A 118 -8.12 -2.34 3.35
N ILE A 119 -6.83 -1.98 3.34
CA ILE A 119 -5.78 -2.66 4.12
C ILE A 119 -6.08 -2.61 5.62
N THR A 120 -6.79 -1.58 6.09
CA THR A 120 -7.23 -1.45 7.47
C THR A 120 -8.23 -2.55 7.82
N VAL A 121 -9.23 -2.81 6.96
CA VAL A 121 -10.19 -3.91 7.18
C VAL A 121 -9.54 -5.28 6.99
N ALA A 122 -8.67 -5.45 5.97
CA ALA A 122 -7.90 -6.68 5.79
C ALA A 122 -7.06 -7.02 7.03
N GLY A 123 -6.45 -6.01 7.66
CA GLY A 123 -5.73 -6.15 8.93
C GLY A 123 -6.61 -6.70 10.05
N ARG A 124 -7.83 -6.17 10.20
CA ARG A 124 -8.78 -6.65 11.22
C ARG A 124 -9.22 -8.09 10.97
N LEU A 125 -9.54 -8.45 9.72
CA LEU A 125 -9.88 -9.83 9.34
C LEU A 125 -8.73 -10.78 9.65
N CYS A 126 -7.50 -10.40 9.29
CA CYS A 126 -6.30 -11.16 9.59
C CYS A 126 -6.10 -11.34 11.10
N PHE A 127 -6.22 -10.26 11.89
CA PHE A 127 -6.04 -10.35 13.34
C PHE A 127 -7.11 -11.23 13.99
N GLN A 128 -8.38 -11.09 13.57
CA GLN A 128 -9.46 -11.96 14.03
C GLN A 128 -9.17 -13.44 13.73
N TRP A 129 -8.71 -13.74 12.52
CA TRP A 129 -8.30 -15.09 12.14
C TRP A 129 -7.14 -15.61 12.99
N CYS A 130 -6.11 -14.78 13.22
CA CYS A 130 -4.93 -15.12 14.00
C CYS A 130 -5.27 -15.49 15.45
N ARG A 131 -6.27 -14.83 16.05
CA ARG A 131 -6.73 -15.13 17.43
C ARG A 131 -7.33 -16.52 17.59
N GLY A 132 -7.73 -17.17 16.50
CA GLY A 132 -8.23 -18.54 16.49
C GLY A 132 -7.16 -19.60 16.23
N GLN A 133 -5.91 -19.21 15.94
CA GLN A 133 -4.85 -20.14 15.57
C GLN A 133 -4.11 -20.70 16.79
N PRO A 134 -3.49 -21.88 16.70
CA PRO A 134 -2.76 -22.49 17.82
C PRO A 134 -1.73 -21.58 18.47
N GLU A 135 -1.00 -20.78 17.68
CA GLU A 135 0.02 -19.83 18.16
C GLU A 135 -0.55 -18.67 18.98
N ALA A 136 -1.87 -18.46 18.96
CA ALA A 136 -2.54 -17.51 19.83
C ALA A 136 -2.90 -18.12 21.20
N PHE A 137 -2.41 -19.32 21.54
CA PHE A 137 -2.61 -19.96 22.83
C PHE A 137 -1.28 -20.41 23.45
N SER A 138 -1.17 -20.26 24.77
CA SER A 138 0.00 -20.72 25.52
C SER A 138 0.11 -22.24 25.52
N GLU A 139 1.23 -22.80 25.05
CA GLU A 139 1.49 -24.25 25.09
C GLU A 139 1.37 -24.85 26.51
N ARG A 140 1.78 -24.09 27.53
CA ARG A 140 1.76 -24.54 28.93
C ARG A 140 0.36 -24.50 29.57
N THR A 141 -0.46 -23.51 29.21
CA THR A 141 -1.70 -23.22 29.95
C THR A 141 -2.97 -23.29 29.12
N SER A 142 -2.84 -23.42 27.79
CA SER A 142 -3.93 -23.33 26.81
C SER A 142 -4.76 -22.03 26.89
N LYS A 143 -4.29 -21.02 27.64
CA LYS A 143 -4.93 -19.71 27.72
C LYS A 143 -4.56 -18.83 26.52
N PRO A 144 -5.43 -17.90 26.10
CA PRO A 144 -5.12 -16.97 25.02
C PRO A 144 -3.82 -16.19 25.27
N ASP A 145 -2.93 -16.21 24.29
CA ASP A 145 -1.70 -15.42 24.21
C ASP A 145 -1.82 -14.35 23.12
N ILE A 146 -2.09 -13.12 23.56
CA ILE A 146 -2.23 -11.96 22.68
C ILE A 146 -0.91 -11.65 21.95
N ARG A 147 0.25 -11.91 22.57
CA ARG A 147 1.55 -11.65 21.94
C ARG A 147 1.79 -12.61 20.78
N GLY A 148 1.47 -13.89 20.96
CA GLY A 148 1.47 -14.90 19.91
C GLY A 148 0.57 -14.51 18.73
N ALA A 149 -0.65 -14.06 19.02
CA ALA A 149 -1.60 -13.57 17.99
C ALA A 149 -1.05 -12.39 17.18
N TYR A 150 -0.47 -11.36 17.83
CA TYR A 150 0.15 -10.23 17.12
C TYR A 150 1.38 -10.65 16.31
N GLY A 151 2.18 -11.59 16.83
CA GLY A 151 3.33 -12.15 16.13
C GLY A 151 2.91 -12.86 14.84
N LEU A 152 1.84 -13.66 14.89
CA LEU A 152 1.26 -14.33 13.72
C LEU A 152 0.64 -13.33 12.75
N HIS A 153 -0.15 -12.37 13.25
CA HIS A 153 -0.78 -11.32 12.44
C HIS A 153 0.23 -10.54 11.60
N GLY A 154 1.35 -10.13 12.22
CA GLY A 154 2.42 -9.46 11.49
C GLY A 154 3.02 -10.34 10.38
N ARG A 155 3.21 -11.66 10.62
CA ARG A 155 3.72 -12.57 9.58
C ARG A 155 2.72 -12.75 8.44
N GLU A 156 1.45 -12.96 8.75
CA GLU A 156 0.39 -13.16 7.77
C GLU A 156 0.19 -11.93 6.88
N MET A 157 0.09 -10.72 7.48
CA MET A 157 -0.05 -9.47 6.74
C MET A 157 1.15 -9.20 5.82
N LEU A 158 2.37 -9.39 6.32
CA LEU A 158 3.58 -9.20 5.50
C LEU A 158 3.66 -10.23 4.38
N GLY A 159 3.29 -11.49 4.66
CA GLY A 159 3.18 -12.53 3.64
C GLY A 159 2.20 -12.15 2.54
N TRP A 160 1.01 -11.65 2.90
CA TRP A 160 -0.01 -11.19 1.96
C TRP A 160 0.44 -10.00 1.11
N LEU A 161 1.01 -8.97 1.73
CA LEU A 161 1.52 -7.79 1.04
C LEU A 161 2.67 -8.14 0.07
N THR A 162 3.61 -8.97 0.53
CA THR A 162 4.74 -9.43 -0.29
C THR A 162 4.25 -10.31 -1.45
N HIS A 163 3.25 -11.16 -1.21
CA HIS A 163 2.69 -11.98 -2.27
C HIS A 163 2.02 -11.14 -3.36
N LEU A 164 1.21 -10.15 -2.98
CA LEU A 164 0.59 -9.20 -3.91
C LEU A 164 1.59 -8.29 -4.63
N GLN A 165 2.76 -8.03 -4.02
CA GLN A 165 3.88 -7.36 -4.70
C GLN A 165 4.35 -8.15 -5.92
N HIS A 166 4.26 -9.49 -5.89
CA HIS A 166 4.67 -10.36 -6.98
C HIS A 166 3.63 -10.52 -8.10
N ALA A 167 2.45 -9.89 -8.01
CA ALA A 167 1.50 -9.79 -9.11
C ALA A 167 2.06 -8.90 -10.23
N ARG A 168 2.99 -9.44 -11.03
CA ARG A 168 3.75 -8.69 -12.05
C ARG A 168 2.82 -8.12 -13.12
N GLY A 169 3.18 -6.95 -13.64
CA GLY A 169 2.39 -6.28 -14.69
C GLY A 169 1.02 -5.76 -14.27
N ARG A 170 0.71 -5.74 -12.96
CA ARG A 170 -0.54 -5.21 -12.40
C ARG A 170 -0.28 -4.10 -11.39
N ASN A 171 -1.06 -3.03 -11.45
CA ASN A 171 -1.12 -2.05 -10.38
C ASN A 171 -1.88 -2.65 -9.19
N VAL A 172 -1.37 -2.49 -7.98
CA VAL A 172 -2.04 -2.91 -6.74
C VAL A 172 -2.08 -1.70 -5.82
N VAL A 173 -3.30 -1.26 -5.50
CA VAL A 173 -3.54 -0.09 -4.67
C VAL A 173 -4.23 -0.55 -3.40
N PHE A 174 -3.60 -0.29 -2.27
CA PHE A 174 -4.21 -0.47 -0.96
C PHE A 174 -4.62 0.90 -0.43
N VAL A 175 -5.90 1.11 -0.17
CA VAL A 175 -6.31 2.29 0.61
C VAL A 175 -6.43 1.93 2.08
N GLY A 176 -6.17 2.88 2.96
CA GLY A 176 -6.24 2.66 4.42
C GLY A 176 -6.42 3.95 5.21
N ILE A 177 -6.80 3.82 6.47
CA ILE A 177 -6.98 4.96 7.36
C ILE A 177 -5.60 5.42 7.87
N LEU A 178 -5.42 6.74 7.95
CA LEU A 178 -4.27 7.36 8.62
C LEU A 178 -4.74 7.93 9.96
N ASP A 179 -4.15 7.43 11.05
CA ASP A 179 -4.34 7.99 12.39
C ASP A 179 -3.38 9.17 12.58
N GLU A 180 -3.85 10.18 13.30
CA GLU A 180 -3.04 11.25 13.86
C GLU A 180 -2.96 11.04 15.37
N ARG A 181 -1.75 11.00 15.92
CA ARG A 181 -1.48 10.81 17.35
C ARG A 181 -0.51 11.87 17.82
N LEU A 182 -0.50 12.11 19.13
CA LEU A 182 0.52 12.91 19.79
C LEU A 182 1.55 11.96 20.38
N ASP A 183 2.83 12.22 20.15
CA ASP A 183 3.91 11.54 20.86
C ASP A 183 4.08 12.09 22.28
N ASP A 184 5.01 11.53 23.05
CA ASP A 184 5.30 11.94 24.42
C ASP A 184 5.79 13.41 24.53
N PHE A 185 6.14 14.04 23.41
CA PHE A 185 6.58 15.43 23.29
C PHE A 185 5.50 16.34 22.68
N ASN A 186 4.25 15.86 22.61
CA ASN A 186 3.11 16.59 22.05
C ASN A 186 3.29 16.96 20.56
N ARG A 187 4.10 16.19 19.82
CA ARG A 187 4.29 16.33 18.37
C ARG A 187 3.30 15.43 17.64
N ARG A 188 2.76 15.94 16.54
CA ARG A 188 1.84 15.19 15.68
C ARG A 188 2.63 14.10 14.95
N VAL A 189 2.22 12.85 15.13
CA VAL A 189 2.74 11.68 14.45
C VAL A 189 1.60 11.02 13.68
N PHE A 190 1.86 10.70 12.42
CA PHE A 190 0.90 10.05 11.55
C PHE A 190 1.29 8.60 11.31
N ALA A 191 0.34 7.68 11.48
CA ALA A 191 0.58 6.25 11.30
C ALA A 191 -0.60 5.57 10.60
N PRO A 192 -0.36 4.62 9.69
CA PRO A 192 -1.41 3.76 9.16
C PRO A 192 -2.17 3.06 10.28
N GLN A 193 -3.50 3.05 10.21
CA GLN A 193 -4.34 2.28 11.11
C GLN A 193 -4.38 0.82 10.64
N ILE A 194 -3.47 0.01 11.18
CA ILE A 194 -3.39 -1.44 10.97
C ILE A 194 -3.18 -2.08 12.35
N ASP A 195 -3.78 -3.25 12.59
CA ASP A 195 -3.59 -3.98 13.83
C ASP A 195 -2.11 -4.36 14.04
N GLY A 196 -1.58 -4.07 15.23
CA GLY A 196 -0.17 -4.25 15.55
C GLY A 196 0.77 -3.26 14.85
N SER A 197 2.04 -3.23 15.26
CA SER A 197 3.03 -2.26 14.75
C SER A 197 3.83 -2.75 13.55
N LYS A 198 4.09 -4.06 13.47
CA LYS A 198 5.03 -4.66 12.51
C LYS A 198 4.67 -4.36 11.06
N THR A 199 3.41 -4.57 10.69
CA THR A 199 2.92 -4.36 9.31
C THR A 199 3.14 -2.93 8.86
N GLY A 200 2.72 -1.94 9.66
CA GLY A 200 2.87 -0.52 9.31
C GLY A 200 4.32 -0.07 9.17
N LEU A 201 5.23 -0.61 9.98
CA LEU A 201 6.66 -0.30 9.95
C LEU A 201 7.38 -0.87 8.72
N GLU A 202 7.02 -2.08 8.29
CA GLU A 202 7.69 -2.76 7.18
C GLU A 202 7.03 -2.51 5.82
N LEU A 203 5.76 -2.07 5.80
CA LEU A 203 5.01 -1.76 4.59
C LEU A 203 5.76 -0.83 3.61
N PRO A 204 6.44 0.26 4.05
CA PRO A 204 7.25 1.09 3.15
C PRO A 204 8.43 0.35 2.51
N GLY A 205 8.91 -0.76 3.09
CA GLY A 205 9.91 -1.61 2.45
C GLY A 205 9.35 -2.43 1.28
N ILE A 206 8.08 -2.82 1.37
CA ILE A 206 7.41 -3.74 0.45
C ILE A 206 6.86 -3.01 -0.78
N VAL A 207 6.13 -1.92 -0.60
CA VAL A 207 5.45 -1.25 -1.73
C VAL A 207 6.39 -0.30 -2.49
N ASP A 208 6.00 0.16 -3.68
CA ASP A 208 6.72 1.17 -4.44
C ASP A 208 6.35 2.58 -3.97
N GLN A 209 5.06 2.79 -3.69
CA GLN A 209 4.49 4.09 -3.35
C GLN A 209 3.83 4.04 -1.98
N VAL A 210 4.16 4.99 -1.11
CA VAL A 210 3.36 5.32 0.06
C VAL A 210 2.89 6.75 -0.15
N ILE A 211 1.59 6.97 -0.18
CA ILE A 211 0.97 8.24 -0.52
C ILE A 211 0.03 8.61 0.60
N THR A 212 0.06 9.87 1.03
CA THR A 212 -0.94 10.41 1.96
C THR A 212 -1.91 11.32 1.21
N MET A 213 -3.19 10.98 1.19
CA MET A 213 -4.26 11.87 0.75
C MET A 213 -4.64 12.81 1.91
N ALA A 214 -4.36 14.10 1.73
CA ALA A 214 -4.54 15.13 2.76
C ALA A 214 -5.26 16.36 2.22
N GLU A 215 -5.83 17.13 3.14
CA GLU A 215 -6.26 18.50 2.88
C GLU A 215 -5.04 19.42 2.96
N ILE A 216 -4.75 20.12 1.87
CA ILE A 216 -3.69 21.11 1.76
C ILE A 216 -4.31 22.49 1.92
N LYS A 217 -3.72 23.28 2.81
CA LYS A 217 -4.06 24.68 3.04
C LYS A 217 -2.91 25.53 2.52
N PRO A 218 -3.03 26.15 1.33
CA PRO A 218 -1.99 27.01 0.80
C PRO A 218 -1.79 28.23 1.69
N ASP A 219 -0.54 28.66 1.83
CA ASP A 219 -0.23 29.91 2.52
C ASP A 219 -0.78 31.10 1.73
N GLN A 220 -1.27 32.10 2.44
CA GLN A 220 -1.73 33.33 1.81
C GLN A 220 -0.51 34.18 1.42
N VAL A 221 -0.31 34.36 0.12
CA VAL A 221 0.72 35.27 -0.40
C VAL A 221 0.13 36.67 -0.52
N ALA A 222 0.77 37.66 0.09
CA ALA A 222 0.34 39.05 0.02
C ALA A 222 0.26 39.52 -1.45
N GLY A 223 -0.89 40.09 -1.85
CA GLY A 223 -1.13 40.56 -3.21
C GLY A 223 -1.63 39.50 -4.20
N GLN A 224 -1.81 38.24 -3.78
CA GLN A 224 -2.45 37.20 -4.60
C GLN A 224 -3.82 36.80 -4.04
N PRO A 225 -4.75 36.33 -4.89
CA PRO A 225 -6.02 35.77 -4.43
C PRO A 225 -5.79 34.59 -3.49
N ALA A 226 -6.59 34.52 -2.41
CA ALA A 226 -6.55 33.37 -1.51
C ALA A 226 -6.97 32.09 -2.26
N VAL A 227 -6.15 31.04 -2.17
CA VAL A 227 -6.47 29.73 -2.74
C VAL A 227 -7.23 28.92 -1.68
N PRO A 228 -8.43 28.41 -1.98
CA PRO A 228 -9.18 27.61 -1.02
C PRO A 228 -8.44 26.30 -0.70
N PRO A 229 -8.65 25.71 0.50
CA PRO A 229 -8.12 24.39 0.81
C PRO A 229 -8.58 23.36 -0.22
N TYR A 230 -7.68 22.45 -0.59
CA TYR A 230 -7.97 21.40 -1.57
C TYR A 230 -7.39 20.07 -1.11
N ARG A 231 -7.92 18.99 -1.68
CA ARG A 231 -7.41 17.63 -1.42
C ARG A 231 -6.30 17.31 -2.39
N ALA A 232 -5.24 16.67 -1.91
CA ALA A 232 -4.13 16.28 -2.74
C ALA A 232 -3.43 15.02 -2.23
N LEU A 233 -2.59 14.44 -3.09
CA LEU A 233 -1.75 13.30 -2.78
C LEU A 233 -0.34 13.79 -2.44
N VAL A 234 0.10 13.58 -1.21
CA VAL A 234 1.46 13.87 -0.76
C VAL A 234 2.33 12.64 -1.03
N CYS A 235 3.34 12.81 -1.87
CA CYS A 235 4.08 11.68 -2.47
C CYS A 235 5.53 11.57 -2.00
N GLN A 236 6.12 12.64 -1.46
CA GLN A 236 7.54 12.66 -1.07
C GLN A 236 7.75 12.53 0.44
N THR A 237 8.76 11.73 0.82
CA THR A 237 9.13 11.48 2.22
C THR A 237 9.51 12.75 2.97
N ILE A 238 10.25 13.64 2.30
CA ILE A 238 10.59 14.95 2.84
C ILE A 238 9.46 15.90 2.46
N ASN A 239 8.46 16.02 3.34
CA ASN A 239 7.33 16.92 3.17
C ASN A 239 7.13 17.80 4.43
N PRO A 240 6.59 19.02 4.28
CA PRO A 240 6.48 19.98 5.39
C PRO A 240 5.42 19.58 6.44
N TRP A 241 4.56 18.59 6.14
CA TRP A 241 3.46 18.19 7.01
C TRP A 241 3.77 16.98 7.90
N GLY A 242 4.91 16.32 7.69
CA GLY A 242 5.28 15.09 8.41
C GLY A 242 4.43 13.87 8.05
N PHE A 243 3.72 13.90 6.92
CA PHE A 243 2.92 12.76 6.48
C PHE A 243 3.80 11.60 6.01
N PRO A 244 3.42 10.33 6.26
CA PRO A 244 4.11 9.19 5.70
C PRO A 244 3.92 9.19 4.19
N ALA A 245 5.02 9.34 3.46
CA ALA A 245 5.02 9.35 2.01
C ALA A 245 6.36 8.80 1.49
N LYS A 246 6.34 8.23 0.29
CA LYS A 246 7.50 7.66 -0.37
C LYS A 246 7.18 7.45 -1.85
N ASP A 247 8.01 8.02 -2.70
CA ASP A 247 8.03 7.74 -4.13
C ASP A 247 9.33 7.00 -4.51
N ARG A 248 9.23 5.69 -4.76
CA ARG A 248 10.37 4.88 -5.25
C ARG A 248 10.69 5.15 -6.72
N SER A 249 9.74 5.71 -7.48
CA SER A 249 9.93 5.99 -8.90
C SER A 249 10.82 7.22 -9.14
N GLY A 250 10.83 8.16 -8.20
CA GLY A 250 11.54 9.44 -8.31
C GLY A 250 10.97 10.36 -9.39
N ARG A 251 9.69 10.21 -9.72
CA ARG A 251 9.01 10.95 -10.78
C ARG A 251 7.94 11.90 -10.26
N LEU A 252 7.36 11.59 -9.11
CA LEU A 252 6.26 12.36 -8.55
C LEU A 252 6.78 13.65 -7.90
N ASP A 253 5.96 14.69 -7.98
CA ASP A 253 6.20 15.92 -7.27
C ASP A 253 5.81 15.77 -5.79
N LEU A 254 6.09 16.79 -4.98
CA LEU A 254 5.75 16.77 -3.55
C LEU A 254 4.26 16.51 -3.34
N VAL A 255 3.43 17.13 -4.20
CA VAL A 255 1.98 17.05 -4.20
C VAL A 255 1.49 16.77 -5.61
N GLU A 256 0.62 15.78 -5.76
CA GLU A 256 -0.10 15.44 -7.00
C GLU A 256 -1.62 15.65 -6.81
N PRO A 257 -2.39 15.89 -7.89
CA PRO A 257 -3.84 15.87 -7.81
C PRO A 257 -4.35 14.49 -7.36
N PRO A 258 -5.55 14.41 -6.72
CA PRO A 258 -6.16 13.15 -6.29
C PRO A 258 -6.71 12.34 -7.47
N ASP A 259 -5.81 11.88 -8.34
CA ASP A 259 -6.09 11.17 -9.57
C ASP A 259 -5.03 10.06 -9.74
N LEU A 260 -5.44 8.81 -9.48
CA LEU A 260 -4.55 7.66 -9.56
C LEU A 260 -4.20 7.27 -10.99
N GLY A 261 -5.10 7.50 -11.95
CA GLY A 261 -4.83 7.27 -13.38
C GLY A 261 -3.64 8.11 -13.83
N ARG A 262 -3.72 9.42 -13.64
CA ARG A 262 -2.62 10.36 -13.95
C ARG A 262 -1.36 10.08 -13.15
N LEU A 263 -1.50 9.73 -11.88
CA LEU A 263 -0.36 9.38 -11.03
C LEU A 263 0.37 8.13 -11.56
N PHE A 264 -0.36 7.09 -11.99
CA PHE A 264 0.26 5.89 -12.57
C PHE A 264 0.86 6.15 -13.95
N GLU A 265 0.23 6.98 -14.79
CA GLU A 265 0.80 7.44 -16.06
C GLU A 265 2.14 8.15 -15.83
N LYS A 266 2.20 9.06 -14.85
CA LYS A 266 3.44 9.77 -14.50
C LYS A 266 4.53 8.84 -13.97
N ILE A 267 4.17 7.83 -13.17
CA ILE A 267 5.12 6.81 -12.68
C ILE A 267 5.63 5.93 -13.83
N ALA A 268 4.76 5.56 -14.77
CA ALA A 268 5.11 4.71 -15.91
C ALA A 268 5.91 5.47 -17.00
N GLY A 269 5.80 6.80 -17.02
CA GLY A 269 6.45 7.68 -17.98
C GLY A 269 7.99 7.66 -17.97
N PRO A 270 8.62 8.43 -18.87
CA PRO A 270 10.07 8.53 -18.94
C PRO A 270 10.64 8.96 -17.57
N ALA A 271 11.76 8.34 -17.19
CA ALA A 271 12.46 8.76 -15.98
C ALA A 271 13.03 10.17 -16.17
N ARG A 272 13.10 10.95 -15.08
CA ARG A 272 13.86 12.21 -15.09
C ARG A 272 15.31 11.92 -15.53
N PRO A 273 15.92 12.77 -16.36
CA PRO A 273 17.29 12.57 -16.82
C PRO A 273 18.25 12.26 -15.67
N ILE A 274 19.20 11.35 -15.89
CA ILE A 274 20.18 10.96 -14.85
C ILE A 274 20.95 12.19 -14.35
N ALA A 275 21.28 13.14 -15.23
CA ALA A 275 21.96 14.37 -14.86
C ALA A 275 21.20 15.19 -13.81
N GLU A 276 19.87 15.30 -13.93
CA GLU A 276 19.03 15.98 -12.93
C GLU A 276 18.96 15.19 -11.63
N ARG A 277 18.87 13.86 -11.72
CA ARG A 277 18.82 12.97 -10.54
C ARG A 277 20.14 12.93 -9.76
N LEU A 278 21.25 13.17 -10.44
CA LEU A 278 22.60 13.22 -9.87
C LEU A 278 23.06 14.65 -9.58
N ALA A 279 22.23 15.67 -9.81
CA ALA A 279 22.50 17.04 -9.41
C ALA A 279 22.39 17.15 -7.88
N LEU A 280 23.39 16.60 -7.18
CA LEU A 280 23.57 16.66 -5.74
C LEU A 280 24.12 18.05 -5.37
N THR A 281 23.38 19.11 -5.67
CA THR A 281 23.68 20.42 -5.10
C THR A 281 23.29 20.38 -3.63
N ALA A 282 24.26 20.06 -2.76
CA ALA A 282 24.12 20.31 -1.35
C ALA A 282 23.85 21.81 -1.16
N PRO A 283 22.83 22.21 -0.37
CA PRO A 283 22.70 23.61 -0.02
C PRO A 283 24.00 24.04 0.67
N ALA A 284 24.53 25.20 0.28
CA ALA A 284 25.69 25.82 0.92
C ALA A 284 25.27 26.32 2.31
N THR A 285 25.05 25.41 3.25
CA THR A 285 24.62 25.74 4.61
C THR A 285 25.48 24.94 5.55
N ALA A 286 26.36 25.64 6.28
CA ALA A 286 27.11 25.05 7.36
C ALA A 286 26.13 24.42 8.35
N LEU A 287 26.26 23.11 8.59
CA LEU A 287 25.50 22.43 9.62
C LEU A 287 25.84 23.11 10.95
N ALA A 288 24.82 23.65 11.64
CA ALA A 288 24.99 24.12 13.00
C ALA A 288 25.48 22.96 13.86
N THR A 289 26.58 23.15 14.57
CA THR A 289 27.12 22.18 15.51
C THR A 289 26.04 21.84 16.54
N PRO A 290 25.79 20.56 16.85
CA PRO A 290 24.84 20.20 17.89
C PRO A 290 25.30 20.82 19.21
N SER A 291 24.46 21.66 19.81
CA SER A 291 24.71 22.23 21.13
C SER A 291 24.47 21.16 22.18
N ASP A 292 25.51 20.44 22.57
CA ASP A 292 25.53 19.68 23.81
C ASP A 292 25.57 20.67 24.98
N THR A 293 24.40 21.15 25.39
CA THR A 293 24.25 21.76 26.71
C THR A 293 22.94 21.26 27.30
N PRO A 294 22.99 20.34 28.30
CA PRO A 294 21.82 20.04 29.09
C PRO A 294 21.45 21.32 29.84
N ALA A 295 20.22 21.81 29.63
CA ALA A 295 19.67 22.86 30.46
C ALA A 295 19.55 22.32 31.90
N ALA A 296 20.23 22.99 32.83
CA ALA A 296 20.12 22.78 34.27
C ALA A 296 18.88 23.47 34.84
#